data_AF-A0ABD1Y1X6-F1
#
_entry.id   AF-A0ABD1Y1X6-F1
#
_cell.length_a   1.000
_cell.length_b   1.000
_cell.length_c   1.000
_cell.angle_alpha   90.00
_cell.angle_beta   90.00
_cell.angle_gamma   90.00
#
_symmetry.space_group_name_H-M   'P 1'
#
loop_
_entity.id
_entity.type
_entity.pdbx_description
1 polymer ?
#
loop_
_entity_poly.entity_id
_entity_poly.type
_entity_poly.pdbx_seq_one_letter_code
_entity_poly.pdbx_strand_id
1 'polypeptide(L)'
;MSSTSDSSSDEGIEILEISDELAEIAQRAAIKRTLKEFAQVQKEIDHAEPKGKNSAMKAAAAMRKLHPELDANKRHIGGITGIRVGDTFASRGAISVIGLHRDLRGGINVVKHEVSGVTHRVASSVVFSTGAGSTYADNNYDAREGILIFSGEGGNPSDASSSSKAKKMKFKGYKDQTKTPRNAALIKTCELGLLVRVIMGDREGYSDGNYTYEGLYRIEKHVFETGVHGNQIYKFRMKRFEGR
;
A
#
# COMPACT_ATOMS: atom_id res chain seq x y z
N MET A 1 -26.91 -17.58 50.99
CA MET A 1 -27.50 -18.08 49.72
C MET A 1 -28.05 -16.86 49.01
N SER A 2 -27.75 -16.52 47.77
CA SER A 2 -27.09 -17.21 46.66
C SER A 2 -26.52 -16.13 45.75
N SER A 3 -25.29 -16.29 45.28
CA SER A 3 -24.68 -15.52 44.21
C SER A 3 -24.87 -16.29 42.91
N THR A 4 -25.82 -15.86 42.08
CA THR A 4 -25.97 -16.36 40.71
C THR A 4 -25.07 -15.54 39.78
N SER A 5 -24.11 -16.23 39.18
CA SER A 5 -23.07 -15.73 38.28
C SER A 5 -23.61 -15.41 36.88
N ASP A 6 -23.06 -14.34 36.33
CA ASP A 6 -23.28 -13.76 35.00
C ASP A 6 -22.59 -14.60 33.89
N SER A 7 -23.19 -15.74 33.51
CA SER A 7 -22.60 -16.67 32.52
C SER A 7 -23.04 -16.42 31.06
N SER A 8 -24.05 -15.59 30.83
CA SER A 8 -24.60 -15.37 29.48
C SER A 8 -23.84 -14.34 28.64
N SER A 9 -23.08 -13.46 29.29
CA SER A 9 -22.26 -12.44 28.61
C SER A 9 -20.97 -13.03 28.03
N ASP A 10 -20.39 -14.02 28.70
CA ASP A 10 -19.13 -14.68 28.32
C ASP A 10 -19.32 -15.61 27.09
N GLU A 11 -20.40 -16.42 27.07
CA GLU A 11 -20.74 -17.28 25.92
C GLU A 11 -21.02 -16.45 24.64
N GLY A 12 -21.63 -15.28 24.78
CA GLY A 12 -21.93 -14.39 23.65
C GLY A 12 -20.68 -13.75 23.04
N ILE A 13 -19.66 -13.46 23.85
CA ILE A 13 -18.36 -12.95 23.39
C ILE A 13 -17.59 -14.07 22.69
N GLU A 14 -17.56 -15.27 23.29
CA GLU A 14 -16.86 -16.43 22.74
C GLU A 14 -17.41 -16.84 21.36
N ILE A 15 -18.74 -16.83 21.18
CA ILE A 15 -19.38 -17.12 19.89
C ILE A 15 -19.02 -16.08 18.82
N LEU A 16 -18.94 -14.79 19.18
CA LEU A 16 -18.56 -13.72 18.25
C LEU A 16 -17.09 -13.83 17.84
N GLU A 17 -16.19 -14.13 18.78
CA GLU A 17 -14.77 -14.35 18.49
C GLU A 17 -14.55 -15.54 17.56
N ILE A 18 -15.25 -16.65 17.77
CA ILE A 18 -15.20 -17.83 16.89
C ILE A 18 -15.72 -17.47 15.48
N SER A 19 -16.78 -16.68 15.38
CA SER A 19 -17.33 -16.22 14.10
C SER A 19 -16.32 -15.36 13.33
N ASP A 20 -15.65 -14.44 14.01
CA ASP A 20 -14.64 -13.55 13.40
C ASP A 20 -13.40 -14.35 12.94
N GLU A 21 -12.95 -15.34 13.73
CA GLU A 21 -11.85 -16.21 13.35
C GLU A 21 -12.19 -17.05 12.11
N LEU A 22 -13.40 -17.61 12.04
CA LEU A 22 -13.87 -18.36 10.87
C LEU A 22 -13.96 -17.47 9.62
N ALA A 23 -14.45 -16.24 9.77
CA ALA A 23 -14.50 -15.27 8.68
C ALA A 23 -13.08 -14.91 8.19
N GLU A 24 -12.12 -14.73 9.11
CA GLU A 24 -10.73 -14.47 8.75
C GLU A 24 -10.10 -15.64 7.99
N ILE A 25 -10.31 -16.88 8.45
CA ILE A 25 -9.84 -18.11 7.79
C ILE A 25 -10.41 -18.21 6.38
N ALA A 26 -11.73 -18.02 6.22
CA ALA A 26 -12.41 -18.08 4.93
C ALA A 26 -11.89 -17.00 3.98
N GLN A 27 -11.71 -15.78 4.47
CA GLN A 27 -11.19 -14.67 3.67
C GLN A 27 -9.73 -14.90 3.27
N ARG A 28 -8.89 -15.41 4.17
CA ARG A 28 -7.50 -15.78 3.86
C ARG A 28 -7.43 -16.88 2.81
N ALA A 29 -8.31 -17.87 2.86
CA ALA A 29 -8.42 -18.90 1.82
C ALA A 29 -8.85 -18.30 0.47
N ALA A 30 -9.81 -17.36 0.46
CA ALA A 30 -10.21 -16.63 -0.74
C ALA A 30 -9.04 -15.84 -1.35
N ILE A 31 -8.30 -15.09 -0.54
CA ILE A 31 -7.11 -14.33 -0.96
C ILE A 31 -6.06 -15.25 -1.60
N LYS A 32 -5.78 -16.40 -0.98
CA LYS A 32 -4.84 -17.38 -1.55
C LYS A 32 -5.31 -17.93 -2.90
N ARG A 33 -6.61 -18.17 -3.09
CA ARG A 33 -7.17 -18.57 -4.39
C ARG A 33 -6.98 -17.49 -5.44
N THR A 34 -7.31 -16.24 -5.13
CA THR A 34 -7.10 -15.09 -6.03
C THR A 34 -5.64 -14.93 -6.42
N LEU A 35 -4.70 -15.08 -5.47
CA LEU A 35 -3.26 -15.00 -5.76
C LEU A 35 -2.78 -16.13 -6.67
N LYS A 36 -3.32 -17.34 -6.50
CA LYS A 36 -3.00 -18.49 -7.37
C LYS A 36 -3.50 -18.26 -8.79
N GLU A 37 -4.73 -17.77 -8.94
CA GLU A 37 -5.30 -17.40 -10.24
C GLU A 37 -4.49 -16.28 -10.90
N PHE A 38 -4.14 -15.24 -10.14
CA PHE A 38 -3.26 -14.17 -10.60
C PHE A 38 -1.93 -14.69 -11.13
N ALA A 39 -1.27 -15.59 -10.39
CA ALA A 39 0.00 -16.17 -10.83
C ALA A 39 -0.15 -16.97 -12.14
N GLN A 40 -1.29 -17.65 -12.32
CA GLN A 40 -1.59 -18.37 -13.56
C GLN A 40 -1.77 -17.41 -14.75
N VAL A 41 -2.57 -16.35 -14.58
CA VAL A 41 -2.76 -15.31 -15.61
C VAL A 41 -1.43 -14.61 -15.94
N GLN A 42 -0.61 -14.29 -14.93
CA GLN A 42 0.71 -13.72 -15.16
C GLN A 42 1.60 -14.66 -15.99
N LYS A 43 1.62 -15.96 -15.66
CA LYS A 43 2.40 -16.96 -16.39
C LYS A 43 1.93 -17.12 -17.85
N GLU A 44 0.64 -17.05 -18.11
CA GLU A 44 0.09 -17.08 -19.47
C GLU A 44 0.53 -15.86 -20.29
N ILE A 45 0.53 -14.68 -19.68
CA ILE A 45 1.04 -13.45 -20.31
C ILE A 45 2.54 -13.55 -20.56
N ASP A 46 3.32 -14.04 -19.60
CA ASP A 46 4.76 -14.25 -19.77
C ASP A 46 5.07 -15.25 -20.90
N HIS A 47 4.27 -16.31 -21.03
CA HIS A 47 4.42 -17.28 -22.11
C HIS A 47 4.05 -16.69 -23.49
N ALA A 48 2.95 -15.93 -23.56
CA ALA A 48 2.52 -15.26 -24.79
C ALA A 48 3.46 -14.11 -25.19
N GLU A 49 4.10 -13.47 -24.23
CA GLU A 49 5.03 -12.37 -24.43
C GLU A 49 6.37 -12.59 -23.67
N PRO A 50 7.26 -13.49 -24.10
CA PRO A 50 8.48 -13.83 -23.34
C PRO A 50 9.47 -12.66 -23.15
N LYS A 51 9.38 -11.62 -23.99
CA LYS A 51 10.16 -10.36 -23.88
C LYS A 51 9.32 -9.19 -23.37
N GLY A 52 8.08 -9.46 -22.97
CA GLY A 52 7.15 -8.50 -22.41
C GLY A 52 7.65 -7.93 -21.09
N LYS A 53 7.24 -6.71 -20.79
CA LYS A 53 7.50 -6.07 -19.49
C LYS A 53 6.18 -5.86 -18.77
N ASN A 54 6.24 -5.86 -17.44
CA ASN A 54 5.09 -5.59 -16.57
C ASN A 54 3.95 -6.61 -16.68
N SER A 55 4.26 -7.90 -16.91
CA SER A 55 3.25 -8.97 -16.98
C SER A 55 2.38 -9.03 -15.72
N ALA A 56 2.97 -8.86 -14.53
CA ALA A 56 2.23 -8.70 -13.28
C ALA A 56 1.17 -7.59 -13.33
N MET A 57 1.50 -6.41 -13.88
CA MET A 57 0.54 -5.30 -14.01
C MET A 57 -0.55 -5.61 -15.03
N LYS A 58 -0.19 -6.25 -16.16
CA LYS A 58 -1.14 -6.66 -17.19
C LYS A 58 -2.12 -7.70 -16.66
N ALA A 59 -1.62 -8.71 -15.94
CA ALA A 59 -2.43 -9.73 -15.27
C ALA A 59 -3.40 -9.09 -14.28
N ALA A 60 -2.92 -8.16 -13.43
CA ALA A 60 -3.77 -7.47 -12.47
C ALA A 60 -4.87 -6.64 -13.14
N ALA A 61 -4.54 -5.95 -14.24
CA ALA A 61 -5.52 -5.18 -15.01
C ALA A 61 -6.57 -6.09 -15.69
N ALA A 62 -6.14 -7.22 -16.24
CA ALA A 62 -7.02 -8.21 -16.85
C ALA A 62 -7.98 -8.83 -15.82
N MET A 63 -7.44 -9.32 -14.69
CA MET A 63 -8.26 -9.89 -13.62
C MET A 63 -9.29 -8.91 -13.08
N ARG A 64 -8.90 -7.65 -12.80
CA ARG A 64 -9.85 -6.64 -12.32
C ARG A 64 -10.97 -6.31 -13.30
N LYS A 65 -10.72 -6.48 -14.59
CA LYS A 65 -11.73 -6.29 -15.63
C LYS A 65 -12.72 -7.46 -15.64
N LEU A 66 -12.25 -8.67 -15.40
CA LEU A 66 -13.05 -9.91 -15.42
C LEU A 66 -13.76 -10.20 -14.08
N HIS A 67 -13.19 -9.71 -12.97
CA HIS A 67 -13.64 -9.94 -11.60
C HIS A 67 -13.93 -8.62 -10.87
N PRO A 68 -15.06 -7.93 -11.16
CA PRO A 68 -15.45 -6.70 -10.48
C PRO A 68 -15.64 -6.84 -8.96
N GLU A 69 -15.71 -8.05 -8.43
CA GLU A 69 -15.75 -8.36 -7.00
C GLU A 69 -14.41 -8.16 -6.28
N LEU A 70 -13.27 -8.28 -6.97
CA LEU A 70 -11.94 -7.88 -6.44
C LEU A 70 -11.88 -6.37 -6.13
N ASP A 71 -12.87 -5.69 -6.63
CA ASP A 71 -13.12 -4.28 -6.56
C ASP A 71 -14.08 -3.96 -5.39
N ALA A 72 -14.50 -4.92 -4.55
CA ALA A 72 -15.33 -4.62 -3.37
C ALA A 72 -14.60 -3.74 -2.33
N ASN A 73 -13.29 -3.93 -2.17
CA ASN A 73 -12.49 -3.26 -1.13
C ASN A 73 -11.84 -1.92 -1.56
N LYS A 74 -12.29 -1.26 -2.64
CA LYS A 74 -11.56 -0.07 -3.20
C LYS A 74 -11.43 1.11 -2.25
N ARG A 75 -12.23 1.15 -1.18
CA ARG A 75 -12.31 2.30 -0.26
C ARG A 75 -11.88 1.98 1.16
N HIS A 76 -11.35 0.77 1.38
CA HIS A 76 -11.06 0.30 2.71
C HIS A 76 -9.85 1.03 3.33
N ILE A 77 -10.10 1.65 4.49
CA ILE A 77 -9.09 2.21 5.40
C ILE A 77 -8.92 1.22 6.54
N GLY A 78 -7.67 0.95 6.93
CA GLY A 78 -7.36 -0.08 7.93
C GLY A 78 -6.82 -1.37 7.32
N GLY A 79 -6.81 -2.44 8.12
CA GLY A 79 -6.28 -3.75 7.77
C GLY A 79 -7.25 -4.54 6.90
N ILE A 80 -6.73 -5.38 6.00
CA ILE A 80 -7.57 -6.22 5.15
C ILE A 80 -7.73 -7.58 5.81
N THR A 81 -8.97 -7.97 6.12
CA THR A 81 -9.30 -9.28 6.68
C THR A 81 -8.62 -10.40 5.87
N GLY A 82 -7.96 -11.32 6.56
CA GLY A 82 -7.22 -12.43 5.96
C GLY A 82 -5.80 -12.10 5.48
N ILE A 83 -5.35 -10.84 5.53
CA ILE A 83 -3.95 -10.43 5.30
C ILE A 83 -3.32 -10.04 6.64
N ARG A 84 -2.20 -10.70 6.97
CA ARG A 84 -1.50 -10.53 8.25
C ARG A 84 -0.18 -9.79 8.07
N VAL A 85 0.26 -9.09 9.10
CA VAL A 85 1.61 -8.51 9.14
C VAL A 85 2.63 -9.61 8.89
N GLY A 86 3.62 -9.34 8.04
CA GLY A 86 4.64 -10.28 7.61
C GLY A 86 4.25 -11.13 6.39
N ASP A 87 3.00 -11.09 5.93
CA ASP A 87 2.64 -11.71 4.65
C ASP A 87 3.42 -11.06 3.50
N THR A 88 4.00 -11.90 2.65
CA THR A 88 4.84 -11.49 1.50
C THR A 88 4.13 -11.78 0.18
N PHE A 89 4.30 -10.90 -0.80
CA PHE A 89 3.70 -11.01 -2.13
C PHE A 89 4.75 -10.77 -3.22
N ALA A 90 4.62 -11.50 -4.33
CA ALA A 90 5.66 -11.56 -5.36
C ALA A 90 5.72 -10.36 -6.33
N SER A 91 4.69 -9.48 -6.33
CA SER A 91 4.66 -8.35 -7.25
C SER A 91 3.66 -7.25 -6.83
N ARG A 92 3.81 -6.06 -7.44
CA ARG A 92 2.80 -4.99 -7.37
C ARG A 92 1.44 -5.44 -7.89
N GLY A 93 1.42 -6.35 -8.87
CA GLY A 93 0.18 -6.93 -9.39
C GLY A 93 -0.55 -7.75 -8.33
N ALA A 94 0.18 -8.58 -7.58
CA ALA A 94 -0.35 -9.43 -6.53
C ALA A 94 -1.00 -8.62 -5.39
N ILE A 95 -0.29 -7.64 -4.81
CA ILE A 95 -0.86 -6.78 -3.74
C ILE A 95 -2.02 -5.92 -4.24
N SER A 96 -2.11 -5.72 -5.55
CA SER A 96 -3.14 -4.92 -6.19
C SER A 96 -4.44 -5.71 -6.38
N VAL A 97 -4.38 -6.95 -6.86
CA VAL A 97 -5.60 -7.78 -7.06
C VAL A 97 -6.28 -8.15 -5.75
N ILE A 98 -5.54 -8.28 -4.66
CA ILE A 98 -6.11 -8.55 -3.32
C ILE A 98 -6.54 -7.28 -2.56
N GLY A 99 -6.36 -6.11 -3.17
CA GLY A 99 -6.79 -4.83 -2.60
C GLY A 99 -5.85 -4.20 -1.57
N LEU A 100 -4.71 -4.83 -1.25
CA LEU A 100 -3.74 -4.33 -0.27
C LEU A 100 -3.17 -2.96 -0.66
N HIS A 101 -2.73 -2.81 -1.91
CA HIS A 101 -2.33 -1.54 -2.51
C HIS A 101 -2.71 -1.48 -3.99
N ARG A 102 -3.69 -0.64 -4.33
CA ARG A 102 -4.31 -0.72 -5.67
C ARG A 102 -3.58 -0.03 -6.80
N ASP A 103 -2.86 1.06 -6.51
CA ASP A 103 -2.11 1.78 -7.53
C ASP A 103 -0.99 0.86 -8.04
N LEU A 104 -1.01 0.53 -9.32
CA LEU A 104 -0.01 -0.35 -9.93
C LEU A 104 1.32 0.37 -10.16
N ARG A 105 1.35 1.70 -10.05
CA ARG A 105 2.54 2.52 -10.26
C ARG A 105 2.86 3.37 -9.03
N GLY A 106 1.97 4.26 -8.64
CA GLY A 106 2.20 5.20 -7.54
C GLY A 106 2.50 4.50 -6.21
N GLY A 107 3.43 5.07 -5.45
CA GLY A 107 3.74 4.62 -4.08
C GLY A 107 2.63 4.92 -3.08
N ILE A 108 1.65 5.79 -3.42
CA ILE A 108 0.57 6.22 -2.53
C ILE A 108 -0.78 5.83 -3.15
N ASN A 109 -1.57 5.01 -2.45
CA ASN A 109 -2.90 4.61 -2.90
C ASN A 109 -3.98 5.49 -2.26
N VAL A 110 -4.74 6.20 -3.09
CA VAL A 110 -5.75 7.17 -2.63
C VAL A 110 -7.17 6.65 -2.81
N VAL A 111 -7.99 6.83 -1.78
CA VAL A 111 -9.40 6.44 -1.75
C VAL A 111 -10.29 7.60 -1.32
N LYS A 112 -11.60 7.46 -1.55
CA LYS A 112 -12.60 8.38 -0.99
C LYS A 112 -13.00 7.88 0.40
N HIS A 113 -13.05 8.77 1.38
CA HIS A 113 -13.50 8.50 2.74
C HIS A 113 -14.43 9.63 3.20
N GLU A 114 -15.55 9.27 3.82
CA GLU A 114 -16.56 10.24 4.26
C GLU A 114 -16.42 10.47 5.76
N VAL A 115 -16.37 11.74 6.17
CA VAL A 115 -16.34 12.17 7.56
C VAL A 115 -17.38 13.27 7.72
N SER A 116 -18.34 13.08 8.63
CA SER A 116 -19.41 14.06 8.91
C SER A 116 -20.13 14.57 7.65
N GLY A 117 -20.47 13.67 6.72
CA GLY A 117 -21.15 13.99 5.46
C GLY A 117 -20.26 14.65 4.38
N VAL A 118 -18.96 14.81 4.62
CA VAL A 118 -18.02 15.38 3.65
C VAL A 118 -17.09 14.29 3.12
N THR A 119 -17.03 14.15 1.79
CA THR A 119 -16.11 13.23 1.14
C THR A 119 -14.71 13.84 1.00
N HIS A 120 -13.72 13.18 1.61
CA HIS A 120 -12.30 13.49 1.49
C HIS A 120 -11.57 12.48 0.61
N ARG A 121 -10.45 12.90 0.02
CA ARG A 121 -9.47 11.99 -0.59
C ARG A 121 -8.35 11.75 0.40
N VAL A 122 -8.13 10.50 0.76
CA VAL A 122 -7.19 10.08 1.81
C VAL A 122 -6.32 8.94 1.29
N ALA A 123 -5.13 8.78 1.86
CA ALA A 123 -4.25 7.67 1.59
C ALA A 123 -4.70 6.44 2.41
N SER A 124 -4.86 5.31 1.74
CA SER A 124 -5.22 4.03 2.39
C SER A 124 -4.02 3.12 2.59
N SER A 125 -3.02 3.23 1.70
CA SER A 125 -1.80 2.45 1.75
C SER A 125 -0.65 3.18 1.07
N VAL A 126 0.56 2.87 1.51
CA VAL A 126 1.80 3.27 0.86
C VAL A 126 2.69 2.06 0.60
N VAL A 127 3.38 2.08 -0.54
CA VAL A 127 4.51 1.19 -0.80
C VAL A 127 5.77 1.95 -0.50
N PHE A 128 6.54 1.42 0.44
CA PHE A 128 7.80 1.96 0.89
C PHE A 128 8.93 1.07 0.40
N SER A 129 9.74 1.58 -0.51
CA SER A 129 10.92 0.87 -0.99
C SER A 129 12.15 1.49 -0.36
N THR A 130 13.04 0.65 0.18
CA THR A 130 14.35 1.05 0.67
C THR A 130 15.41 0.23 -0.04
N GLY A 131 16.45 0.87 -0.55
CA GLY A 131 17.58 0.18 -1.15
C GLY A 131 18.57 1.13 -1.81
N ALA A 132 19.79 0.65 -2.03
CA ALA A 132 20.78 1.36 -2.82
C ALA A 132 20.24 1.57 -4.24
N GLY A 133 20.10 2.84 -4.66
CA GLY A 133 19.46 3.20 -5.93
C GLY A 133 18.00 3.63 -5.81
N SER A 134 17.45 3.75 -4.59
CA SER A 134 16.16 4.40 -4.37
C SER A 134 16.19 5.86 -4.83
N THR A 135 15.24 6.26 -5.67
CA THR A 135 14.97 7.64 -6.08
C THR A 135 14.40 8.49 -4.94
N TYR A 136 14.00 7.88 -3.82
CA TYR A 136 13.54 8.56 -2.61
C TYR A 136 14.56 8.43 -1.48
N ALA A 137 15.74 9.02 -1.64
CA ALA A 137 16.85 8.92 -0.70
C ALA A 137 16.55 9.49 0.72
N ASP A 138 15.50 10.29 0.87
CA ASP A 138 15.01 10.79 2.16
C ASP A 138 14.11 9.78 2.91
N ASN A 139 13.79 8.63 2.31
CA ASN A 139 13.08 7.54 3.00
C ASN A 139 13.97 6.94 4.09
N ASN A 140 13.41 6.76 5.29
CA ASN A 140 14.12 6.11 6.40
C ASN A 140 13.15 5.23 7.20
N TYR A 141 13.62 4.08 7.69
CA TYR A 141 12.85 3.19 8.53
C TYR A 141 13.67 2.76 9.75
N ASP A 142 13.21 3.20 10.92
CA ASP A 142 13.68 2.74 12.21
C ASP A 142 12.75 1.62 12.70
N ALA A 143 13.15 0.38 12.44
CA ALA A 143 12.38 -0.81 12.81
C ALA A 143 12.26 -0.99 14.34
N ARG A 144 13.25 -0.52 15.12
CA ARG A 144 13.24 -0.64 16.58
C ARG A 144 12.15 0.23 17.18
N GLU A 145 12.02 1.44 16.66
CA GLU A 145 11.00 2.38 17.10
C GLU A 145 9.70 2.25 16.31
N GLY A 146 9.63 1.42 15.25
CA GLY A 146 8.49 1.38 14.35
C GLY A 146 8.18 2.75 13.73
N ILE A 147 9.21 3.54 13.45
CA ILE A 147 9.09 4.87 12.86
C ILE A 147 9.55 4.81 11.41
N LEU A 148 8.74 5.37 10.53
CA LEU A 148 9.04 5.47 9.11
C LEU A 148 8.94 6.93 8.67
N ILE A 149 9.96 7.42 7.99
CA ILE A 149 9.95 8.70 7.29
C ILE A 149 9.67 8.40 5.82
N PHE A 150 8.46 8.75 5.38
CA PHE A 150 8.02 8.58 4.00
C PHE A 150 8.22 9.89 3.23
N SER A 151 8.95 9.85 2.13
CA SER A 151 9.06 10.95 1.17
C SER A 151 7.82 10.98 0.28
N GLY A 152 7.19 12.15 0.15
CA GLY A 152 6.09 12.38 -0.77
C GLY A 152 6.48 12.11 -2.21
N GLU A 153 5.52 12.09 -3.12
CA GLU A 153 5.83 11.83 -4.53
C GLU A 153 6.17 13.09 -5.33
N GLY A 154 6.87 12.89 -6.44
CA GLY A 154 7.25 13.93 -7.38
C GLY A 154 8.67 14.44 -7.15
N GLY A 155 9.13 15.32 -8.03
CA GLY A 155 10.47 15.91 -7.92
C GLY A 155 11.63 15.00 -8.37
N ASN A 156 11.43 13.67 -8.42
CA ASN A 156 12.48 12.74 -8.83
C ASN A 156 12.82 12.88 -10.33
N PRO A 157 14.09 12.67 -10.72
CA PRO A 157 14.48 12.56 -12.12
C PRO A 157 13.66 11.47 -12.81
N SER A 158 13.13 11.75 -14.01
CA SER A 158 12.49 10.70 -14.80
C SER A 158 13.56 9.70 -15.28
N ASP A 159 13.37 8.41 -15.03
CA ASP A 159 14.12 7.36 -15.71
C ASP A 159 13.90 7.50 -17.21
N ALA A 160 14.89 8.05 -17.92
CA ALA A 160 14.85 8.29 -19.36
C ALA A 160 14.98 6.99 -20.19
N SER A 161 14.44 5.86 -19.71
CA SER A 161 14.63 4.54 -20.34
C SER A 161 13.62 4.21 -21.45
N SER A 162 12.64 5.07 -21.74
CA SER A 162 11.51 4.70 -22.62
C SER A 162 11.22 5.62 -23.81
N SER A 163 12.04 6.62 -24.13
CA SER A 163 11.94 7.25 -25.47
C SER A 163 13.23 7.91 -25.93
N SER A 164 13.56 7.75 -27.21
CA SER A 164 14.67 8.45 -27.88
C SER A 164 14.53 9.98 -27.82
N LYS A 165 13.32 10.49 -27.55
CA LYS A 165 13.01 11.91 -27.31
C LYS A 165 13.44 12.37 -25.90
N ALA A 166 13.42 11.48 -24.91
CA ALA A 166 13.90 11.74 -23.54
C ALA A 166 15.43 11.86 -23.44
N LYS A 167 16.18 11.25 -24.37
CA LYS A 167 17.66 11.36 -24.44
C LYS A 167 18.15 12.80 -24.68
N LYS A 168 17.28 13.69 -25.19
CA LYS A 168 17.57 15.12 -25.39
C LYS A 168 17.29 15.98 -24.16
N MET A 169 16.51 15.48 -23.18
CA MET A 169 16.34 16.15 -21.88
C MET A 169 17.46 15.71 -20.94
N LYS A 170 18.66 16.25 -21.17
CA LYS A 170 19.80 16.18 -20.25
C LYS A 170 19.33 16.50 -18.81
N PHE A 171 19.65 15.62 -17.87
CA PHE A 171 20.11 15.97 -16.51
C PHE A 171 19.34 17.07 -15.76
N LYS A 172 17.99 17.06 -15.79
CA LYS A 172 17.23 17.83 -14.81
C LYS A 172 17.26 16.99 -13.53
N GLY A 173 18.15 17.37 -12.60
CA GLY A 173 18.26 16.74 -11.28
C GLY A 173 16.95 16.83 -10.49
N TYR A 174 17.01 16.49 -9.21
CA TYR A 174 15.87 16.57 -8.32
C TYR A 174 15.24 17.97 -8.34
N LYS A 175 13.91 18.02 -8.45
CA LYS A 175 13.11 19.25 -8.41
C LYS A 175 12.32 19.30 -7.12
N ASP A 176 11.92 20.50 -6.73
CA ASP A 176 10.99 20.68 -5.63
C ASP A 176 9.70 19.91 -5.89
N GLN A 177 9.27 19.16 -4.89
CA GLN A 177 7.96 18.55 -4.89
C GLN A 177 6.87 19.60 -4.81
N THR A 178 5.72 19.26 -5.37
CA THR A 178 4.51 20.08 -5.26
C THR A 178 3.47 19.36 -4.42
N LYS A 179 2.42 20.08 -4.02
CA LYS A 179 1.27 19.47 -3.35
C LYS A 179 0.42 18.70 -4.37
N THR A 180 0.95 17.56 -4.83
CA THR A 180 0.22 16.65 -5.74
C THR A 180 -1.07 16.16 -5.06
N PRO A 181 -2.07 15.66 -5.82
CA PRO A 181 -3.26 15.07 -5.22
C PRO A 181 -2.96 13.93 -4.23
N ARG A 182 -1.86 13.18 -4.42
CA ARG A 182 -1.46 12.09 -3.52
C ARG A 182 -0.72 12.60 -2.28
N ASN A 183 0.14 13.62 -2.40
CA ASN A 183 0.72 14.30 -1.25
C ASN A 183 -0.36 14.99 -0.39
N ALA A 184 -1.34 15.64 -1.05
CA ALA A 184 -2.50 16.21 -0.37
C ALA A 184 -3.35 15.16 0.35
N ALA A 185 -3.47 13.95 -0.20
CA ALA A 185 -4.18 12.85 0.44
C ALA A 185 -3.47 12.38 1.72
N LEU A 186 -2.13 12.27 1.73
CA LEU A 186 -1.37 11.96 2.95
C LEU A 186 -1.53 13.06 4.02
N ILE A 187 -1.48 14.34 3.62
CA ILE A 187 -1.75 15.46 4.52
C ILE A 187 -3.15 15.33 5.14
N LYS A 188 -4.18 15.12 4.31
CA LYS A 188 -5.55 14.95 4.80
C LYS A 188 -5.72 13.72 5.71
N THR A 189 -4.98 12.65 5.44
CA THR A 189 -4.97 11.43 6.26
C THR A 189 -4.36 11.69 7.63
N CYS A 190 -3.29 12.49 7.69
CA CYS A 190 -2.68 12.99 8.93
C CYS A 190 -3.68 13.83 9.73
N GLU A 191 -4.32 14.81 9.08
CA GLU A 191 -5.31 15.69 9.71
C GLU A 191 -6.51 14.93 10.30
N LEU A 192 -6.98 13.89 9.61
CA LEU A 192 -8.10 13.05 10.05
C LEU A 192 -7.67 11.93 11.02
N GLY A 193 -6.37 11.76 11.29
CA GLY A 193 -5.87 10.71 12.16
C GLY A 193 -6.19 9.29 11.67
N LEU A 194 -6.23 9.08 10.35
CA LEU A 194 -6.55 7.77 9.77
C LEU A 194 -5.30 6.88 9.70
N LEU A 195 -5.53 5.57 9.75
CA LEU A 195 -4.48 4.56 9.61
C LEU A 195 -4.16 4.30 8.14
N VAL A 196 -2.87 4.11 7.85
CA VAL A 196 -2.33 3.82 6.52
C VAL A 196 -1.64 2.48 6.56
N ARG A 197 -1.94 1.60 5.62
CA ARG A 197 -1.19 0.34 5.43
C ARG A 197 0.20 0.64 4.87
N VAL A 198 1.25 0.07 5.47
CA VAL A 198 2.61 0.14 4.93
C VAL A 198 2.99 -1.21 4.32
N ILE A 199 3.47 -1.17 3.08
CA ILE A 199 3.97 -2.34 2.35
C ILE A 199 5.43 -2.08 2.01
N MET A 200 6.35 -2.90 2.50
CA MET A 200 7.79 -2.78 2.21
C MET A 200 8.10 -3.47 0.90
N GLY A 201 8.68 -2.75 -0.05
CA GLY A 201 9.21 -3.31 -1.30
C GLY A 201 10.73 -3.48 -1.22
N ASP A 202 11.24 -4.65 -1.59
CA ASP A 202 12.68 -4.94 -1.67
C ASP A 202 13.40 -4.19 -2.82
N ARG A 203 12.64 -3.68 -3.80
CA ARG A 203 13.14 -2.92 -4.95
C ARG A 203 12.25 -1.71 -5.22
N GLU A 204 12.84 -0.67 -5.80
CA GLU A 204 12.06 0.37 -6.45
C GLU A 204 11.57 -0.07 -7.83
N GLY A 205 10.36 0.35 -8.19
CA GLY A 205 9.77 0.11 -9.50
C GLY A 205 8.56 -0.80 -9.48
N TYR A 206 8.24 -1.33 -10.67
CA TYR A 206 6.98 -2.06 -10.96
C TYR A 206 7.21 -3.51 -11.40
N SER A 207 8.46 -3.98 -11.31
CA SER A 207 8.85 -5.36 -11.66
C SER A 207 8.53 -6.34 -10.54
N ASP A 208 8.77 -7.63 -10.79
CA ASP A 208 8.71 -8.65 -9.75
C ASP A 208 9.71 -8.34 -8.62
N GLY A 209 9.27 -8.58 -7.39
CA GLY A 209 9.96 -8.23 -6.15
C GLY A 209 9.10 -8.59 -4.94
N ASN A 210 9.72 -8.75 -3.79
CA ASN A 210 9.00 -9.10 -2.56
C ASN A 210 8.39 -7.85 -1.93
N TYR A 211 7.08 -7.93 -1.69
CA TYR A 211 6.29 -6.93 -1.00
C TYR A 211 5.79 -7.49 0.32
N THR A 212 6.26 -6.96 1.44
CA THR A 212 5.88 -7.41 2.78
C THR A 212 4.90 -6.43 3.42
N TYR A 213 3.77 -6.92 3.94
CA TYR A 213 2.85 -6.08 4.69
C TYR A 213 3.37 -5.83 6.13
N GLU A 214 3.67 -4.57 6.47
CA GLU A 214 4.21 -4.20 7.79
C GLU A 214 3.14 -3.75 8.81
N GLY A 215 1.89 -3.74 8.39
CA GLY A 215 0.77 -3.36 9.23
C GLY A 215 0.29 -1.93 9.02
N LEU A 216 -0.33 -1.38 10.06
CA LEU A 216 -0.96 -0.07 10.06
C LEU A 216 -0.09 0.96 10.74
N TYR A 217 -0.08 2.16 10.17
CA TYR A 217 0.71 3.28 10.66
C TYR A 217 -0.17 4.53 10.75
N ARG A 218 0.07 5.36 11.76
CA ARG A 218 -0.48 6.70 11.87
C ARG A 218 0.53 7.70 11.34
N ILE A 219 0.09 8.65 10.53
CA ILE A 219 0.92 9.81 10.17
C ILE A 219 0.83 10.79 11.34
N GLU A 220 1.93 10.99 12.06
CA GLU A 220 1.95 11.87 13.23
C GLU A 220 2.18 13.33 12.86
N LYS A 221 3.01 13.56 11.83
CA LYS A 221 3.31 14.90 11.32
C LYS A 221 3.81 14.83 9.89
N HIS A 222 3.71 15.96 9.20
CA HIS A 222 4.35 16.18 7.93
C HIS A 222 5.08 17.52 7.89
N VAL A 223 6.15 17.61 7.10
CA VAL A 223 6.92 18.83 6.86
C VAL A 223 7.17 18.98 5.36
N PHE A 224 7.41 20.21 4.91
CA PHE A 224 7.90 20.52 3.58
C PHE A 224 9.25 21.23 3.74
N GLU A 225 10.33 20.51 3.45
CA GLU A 225 11.69 20.93 3.79
C GLU A 225 12.71 20.48 2.73
N THR A 226 13.93 20.98 2.84
CA THR A 226 15.04 20.60 1.97
C THR A 226 15.43 19.13 2.19
N GLY A 227 15.31 18.31 1.14
CA GLY A 227 15.76 16.92 1.12
C GLY A 227 17.26 16.79 0.88
N VAL A 228 17.75 15.55 0.86
CA VAL A 228 19.19 15.25 0.73
C VAL A 228 19.82 15.74 -0.58
N HIS A 229 19.00 16.02 -1.60
CA HIS A 229 19.43 16.53 -2.90
C HIS A 229 19.22 18.04 -3.08
N GLY A 230 18.89 18.77 -2.01
CA GLY A 230 18.73 20.23 -2.03
C GLY A 230 17.39 20.74 -2.57
N ASN A 231 16.52 19.84 -3.02
CA ASN A 231 15.15 20.15 -3.42
C ASN A 231 14.20 20.13 -2.22
N GLN A 232 13.12 20.90 -2.28
CA GLN A 232 12.04 20.82 -1.30
C GLN A 232 11.24 19.52 -1.48
N ILE A 233 10.96 18.81 -0.39
CA ILE A 233 10.20 17.56 -0.38
C ILE A 233 9.19 17.54 0.77
N TYR A 234 8.08 16.85 0.55
CA TYR A 234 7.18 16.49 1.64
C TYR A 234 7.76 15.28 2.38
N LYS A 235 7.92 15.37 3.70
CA LYS A 235 8.24 14.23 4.55
C LYS A 235 7.09 13.96 5.49
N PHE A 236 6.71 12.70 5.61
CA PHE A 236 5.65 12.23 6.49
C PHE A 236 6.27 11.30 7.53
N ARG A 237 6.20 11.70 8.81
CA ARG A 237 6.61 10.84 9.91
C ARG A 237 5.44 9.93 10.26
N MET A 238 5.65 8.64 10.11
CA MET A 238 4.67 7.59 10.34
C MET A 238 5.11 6.72 11.52
N LYS A 239 4.24 6.47 12.48
CA LYS A 239 4.48 5.57 13.61
C LYS A 239 3.58 4.35 13.49
N ARG A 240 4.16 3.17 13.68
CA ARG A 240 3.43 1.91 13.66
C ARG A 240 2.34 1.93 14.74
N PHE A 241 1.13 1.53 14.36
CA PHE A 241 0.01 1.38 15.25
C PHE A 241 0.02 -0.05 15.81
N GLU A 242 -0.01 -0.19 17.13
CA GLU A 242 0.08 -1.49 17.82
C GLU A 242 -1.29 -2.11 18.16
N GLY A 243 -2.38 -1.59 17.60
CA GLY A 243 -3.71 -2.23 17.73
C GLY A 243 -3.88 -3.38 16.74
N ARG A 244 -4.64 -4.40 17.16
CA ARG A 244 -5.08 -5.53 16.32
C ARG A 244 -5.91 -5.06 15.14
#